data_AF-A0A9E1V0K8-F1
#
_entry.id   AF-A0A9E1V0K8-F1
#
_cell.length_a   1.000
_cell.length_b   1.000
_cell.length_c   1.000
_cell.angle_alpha   90.00
_cell.angle_beta   90.00
_cell.angle_gamma   90.00
#
_symmetry.space_group_name_H-M   'P 1'
#
loop_
_entity.id
_entity.type
_entity.pdbx_description
1 polymer ?
#
loop_
_entity_poly.entity_id
_entity_poly.type
_entity_poly.pdbx_seq_one_letter_code
_entity_poly.pdbx_strand_id
1 'polypeptide(L)'
;MKPELTQNDIAAGLRDLGLKDGDVVLLHSSLASIGRVGGGADAVIDAFLAVIGASGTLVVPTFGALGIITEVLKARPDAVQSILPKACVAALGAQAKVLCRDHWQAELAHGQDTPYTRIAEVGGYVCLLGVDQDRNTTLHTVEELARLPYLKTTAPITFDTPAGEVTKSWPFFPGPHRDFIGLDPLLLRDGEMRIGRIGDAMVRLMPAQKILDVGAQAAKDDPAFALCDNPNCADCQGQRADLRRDRFARESFQLAATASLAGRYAEEIAENCQRAGITAVELDCLNGKPATTLGSAKVERAVALLREEGIKVSALRLPCVPKELGSAIELAGRIGVGRIVMPLSPNASQHVAACQAAGITVSFGNSILDCEAATEIVLELEGAGLAFSPAAFARAGEKPFLQSYRRKLRHSIDQLDIEDATFDGIPQPLAQGNGEIKELVSILRCRSFSGWFVLSATNRAIGSLQDAVGQLERVLDQI
;
A
#
# COMPACT_ATOMS: atom_id res chain seq x y z
N MET A 1 -2.60 -43.74 25.24
CA MET A 1 -1.55 -42.69 25.29
C MET A 1 -0.76 -42.80 23.99
N LYS A 2 -0.55 -41.70 23.24
CA LYS A 2 0.22 -41.77 22.00
C LYS A 2 1.67 -42.20 22.30
N PRO A 3 2.29 -43.02 21.44
CA PRO A 3 3.69 -43.41 21.63
C PRO A 3 4.59 -42.17 21.59
N GLU A 4 5.67 -42.22 22.35
CA GLU A 4 6.69 -41.18 22.37
C GLU A 4 7.53 -41.28 21.08
N LEU A 5 7.69 -40.17 20.37
CA LEU A 5 8.55 -40.08 19.19
C LEU A 5 10.01 -40.06 19.60
N THR A 6 10.81 -40.87 18.91
CA THR A 6 12.27 -40.89 19.05
C THR A 6 12.93 -40.01 18.00
N GLN A 7 14.22 -39.71 18.20
CA GLN A 7 15.06 -39.06 17.18
C GLN A 7 15.01 -39.80 15.82
N ASN A 8 14.98 -41.14 15.84
CA ASN A 8 14.94 -41.94 14.61
C ASN A 8 13.61 -41.81 13.87
N ASP A 9 12.49 -41.71 14.59
CA ASP A 9 11.17 -41.50 13.98
C ASP A 9 11.10 -40.13 13.29
N ILE A 10 11.66 -39.10 13.94
CA ILE A 10 11.77 -37.75 13.35
C ILE A 10 12.67 -37.79 12.12
N ALA A 11 13.85 -38.41 12.22
CA ALA A 11 14.80 -38.52 11.12
C ALA A 11 14.22 -39.31 9.92
N ALA A 12 13.40 -40.33 10.17
CA ALA A 12 12.69 -41.06 9.10
C ALA A 12 11.70 -40.14 8.38
N GLY A 13 10.85 -39.41 9.11
CA GLY A 13 9.89 -38.48 8.49
C GLY A 13 10.54 -37.34 7.71
N LEU A 14 11.70 -36.84 8.17
CA LEU A 14 12.50 -35.86 7.43
C LEU A 14 13.06 -36.42 6.12
N ARG A 15 13.53 -37.68 6.11
CA ARG A 15 13.97 -38.36 4.87
C ARG A 15 12.82 -38.63 3.92
N ASP A 16 11.65 -39.00 4.43
CA ASP A 16 10.45 -39.22 3.63
C ASP A 16 9.96 -37.92 2.95
N LEU A 17 10.14 -36.77 3.60
CA LEU A 17 9.95 -35.44 2.98
C LEU A 17 11.02 -35.10 1.94
N GLY A 18 12.11 -35.85 1.90
CA GLY A 18 13.16 -35.78 0.90
C GLY A 18 14.34 -34.88 1.27
N LEU A 19 14.56 -34.60 2.56
CA LEU A 19 15.85 -34.08 3.05
C LEU A 19 16.94 -35.15 2.93
N LYS A 20 18.16 -34.70 2.62
CA LYS A 20 19.32 -35.53 2.30
C LYS A 20 20.60 -34.99 2.96
N ASP A 21 21.63 -35.82 2.94
CA ASP A 21 22.99 -35.42 3.32
C ASP A 21 23.43 -34.19 2.50
N GLY A 22 24.03 -33.20 3.18
CA GLY A 22 24.50 -31.96 2.59
C GLY A 22 23.48 -30.81 2.59
N ASP A 23 22.21 -31.06 2.89
CA ASP A 23 21.19 -30.02 2.82
C ASP A 23 21.42 -28.91 3.87
N VAL A 24 21.14 -27.67 3.46
CA VAL A 24 21.02 -26.50 4.34
C VAL A 24 19.54 -26.27 4.63
N VAL A 25 19.14 -26.16 5.89
CA VAL A 25 17.73 -26.05 6.29
C VAL A 25 17.52 -24.89 7.24
N LEU A 26 16.71 -23.90 6.84
CA LEU A 26 16.11 -22.91 7.73
C LEU A 26 14.86 -23.50 8.38
N LEU A 27 14.90 -23.71 9.70
CA LEU A 27 13.84 -24.32 10.48
C LEU A 27 13.04 -23.28 11.25
N HIS A 28 11.73 -23.26 11.00
CA HIS A 28 10.73 -22.66 11.87
C HIS A 28 9.93 -23.80 12.51
N SER A 29 9.74 -23.79 13.84
CA SER A 29 9.22 -24.97 14.53
C SER A 29 8.37 -24.68 15.76
N SER A 30 7.51 -25.64 16.11
CA SER A 30 6.78 -25.69 17.37
C SER A 30 6.91 -27.08 17.99
N LEU A 31 7.75 -27.23 19.03
CA LEU A 31 7.96 -28.53 19.69
C LEU A 31 6.64 -29.13 20.20
N ALA A 32 5.75 -28.30 20.75
CA ALA A 32 4.46 -28.75 21.29
C ALA A 32 3.55 -29.39 20.24
N SER A 33 3.65 -28.97 18.98
CA SER A 33 2.82 -29.50 17.89
C SER A 33 3.21 -30.92 17.45
N ILE A 34 4.44 -31.36 17.74
CA ILE A 34 4.96 -32.67 17.32
C ILE A 34 4.35 -33.80 18.16
N GLY A 35 3.94 -33.49 19.39
CA GLY A 35 3.50 -34.45 20.40
C GLY A 35 4.60 -34.75 21.41
N ARG A 36 4.57 -35.94 22.02
CA ARG A 36 5.59 -36.36 22.98
C ARG A 36 6.87 -36.76 22.25
N VAL A 37 7.95 -36.02 22.47
CA VAL A 37 9.28 -36.32 21.90
C VAL A 37 10.23 -36.72 23.02
N GLY A 38 10.72 -37.96 22.99
CA GLY A 38 11.75 -38.43 23.90
C GLY A 38 13.06 -37.69 23.61
N GLY A 39 13.62 -37.01 24.63
CA GLY A 39 14.78 -36.12 24.46
C GLY A 39 14.43 -34.69 24.03
N GLY A 40 13.15 -34.35 23.88
CA GLY A 40 12.70 -32.96 23.68
C GLY A 40 13.30 -32.26 22.47
N ALA A 41 13.71 -31.00 22.64
CA ALA A 41 14.28 -30.18 21.58
C ALA A 41 15.60 -30.74 21.03
N ASP A 42 16.45 -31.32 21.88
CA ASP A 42 17.71 -31.94 21.47
C ASP A 42 17.47 -33.06 20.46
N ALA A 43 16.50 -33.94 20.73
CA ALA A 43 16.16 -35.03 19.81
C ALA A 43 15.68 -34.52 18.43
N VAL A 44 14.99 -33.38 18.37
CA VAL A 44 14.59 -32.77 17.09
C VAL A 44 15.82 -32.24 16.34
N ILE A 45 16.69 -31.48 17.02
CA ILE A 45 17.91 -30.92 16.43
C ILE A 45 18.82 -32.05 15.93
N ASP A 46 19.07 -33.04 16.77
CA ASP A 46 19.95 -34.16 16.47
C ASP A 46 19.35 -35.06 15.36
N ALA A 47 18.02 -35.10 15.19
CA ALA A 47 17.39 -35.77 14.06
C ALA A 47 17.67 -35.03 12.74
N PHE A 48 17.55 -33.69 12.70
CA PHE A 48 17.93 -32.90 11.53
C PHE A 48 19.41 -33.10 11.19
N LEU A 49 20.31 -32.96 12.17
CA LEU A 49 21.75 -33.13 11.98
C LEU A 49 22.11 -34.55 11.49
N ALA A 50 21.41 -35.59 11.96
CA ALA A 50 21.62 -36.96 11.51
C ALA A 50 21.13 -37.22 10.06
N VAL A 51 20.17 -36.42 9.57
CA VAL A 51 19.67 -36.53 8.18
C VAL A 51 20.55 -35.76 7.21
N ILE A 52 20.90 -34.52 7.56
CA ILE A 52 21.72 -33.65 6.70
C ILE A 52 23.23 -33.94 6.80
N GLY A 53 23.65 -34.73 7.80
CA GLY A 53 25.01 -35.21 7.95
C GLY A 53 26.04 -34.12 8.21
N ALA A 54 27.32 -34.50 8.16
CA ALA A 54 28.45 -33.60 8.48
C ALA A 54 28.65 -32.49 7.44
N SER A 55 28.13 -32.68 6.22
CA SER A 55 28.16 -31.74 5.10
C SER A 55 27.01 -30.72 5.14
N GLY A 56 25.93 -31.01 5.88
CA GLY A 56 24.74 -30.17 5.96
C GLY A 56 24.84 -29.04 6.98
N THR A 57 23.80 -28.20 7.06
CA THR A 57 23.72 -27.11 8.04
C THR A 57 22.28 -26.83 8.44
N LEU A 58 22.00 -26.84 9.75
CA LEU A 58 20.71 -26.45 10.31
C LEU A 58 20.76 -24.99 10.76
N VAL A 59 19.75 -24.21 10.39
CA VAL A 59 19.64 -22.78 10.68
C VAL A 59 18.30 -22.51 11.35
N VAL A 60 18.26 -21.63 12.34
CA VAL A 60 17.04 -21.17 13.02
C VAL A 60 17.07 -19.64 13.16
N PRO A 61 15.93 -18.94 13.01
CA PRO A 61 15.85 -17.53 13.38
C PRO A 61 16.01 -17.37 14.89
N THR A 62 16.66 -16.30 15.35
CA THR A 62 16.97 -16.05 16.77
C THR A 62 16.63 -14.63 17.24
N PHE A 63 15.78 -13.92 16.48
CA PHE A 63 15.29 -12.60 16.87
C PHE A 63 14.10 -12.75 17.84
N GLY A 64 14.29 -12.36 19.09
CA GLY A 64 13.24 -12.50 20.12
C GLY A 64 12.97 -13.95 20.54
N ALA A 65 11.75 -14.23 21.01
CA ALA A 65 11.36 -15.54 21.54
C ALA A 65 10.64 -16.39 20.49
N LEU A 66 11.35 -17.38 19.91
CA LEU A 66 10.87 -18.16 18.75
C LEU A 66 10.70 -19.67 19.03
N GLY A 67 10.71 -20.05 20.30
CA GLY A 67 10.47 -21.42 20.75
C GLY A 67 11.73 -22.15 21.25
N ILE A 68 11.51 -23.24 21.98
CA ILE A 68 12.58 -23.92 22.72
C ILE A 68 13.63 -24.60 21.82
N ILE A 69 13.24 -25.07 20.61
CA ILE A 69 14.18 -25.66 19.65
C ILE A 69 15.23 -24.63 19.22
N THR A 70 14.80 -23.38 18.96
CA THR A 70 15.69 -22.28 18.63
C THR A 70 16.70 -22.01 19.75
N GLU A 71 16.22 -21.89 21.00
CA GLU A 71 17.09 -21.61 22.14
C GLU A 71 18.12 -22.72 22.39
N VAL A 72 17.71 -23.98 22.24
CA VAL A 72 18.60 -25.14 22.41
C VAL A 72 19.65 -25.20 21.30
N LEU A 73 19.28 -24.95 20.04
CA LEU A 73 20.26 -24.91 18.94
C LEU A 73 21.26 -23.77 19.15
N LYS A 74 20.76 -22.58 19.49
CA LYS A 74 21.57 -21.38 19.75
C LYS A 74 22.61 -21.60 20.85
N ALA A 75 22.29 -22.44 21.84
CA ALA A 75 23.17 -22.79 22.95
C ALA A 75 24.19 -23.90 22.65
N ARG A 76 24.15 -24.54 21.46
CA ARG A 76 25.13 -25.57 21.10
C ARG A 76 26.53 -24.95 20.96
N PRO A 77 27.60 -25.59 21.46
CA PRO A 77 28.96 -25.01 21.45
C PRO A 77 29.47 -24.58 20.07
N ASP A 78 29.10 -25.31 19.02
CA ASP A 78 29.54 -25.05 17.64
C ASP A 78 28.55 -24.19 16.85
N ALA A 79 27.49 -23.68 17.48
CA ALA A 79 26.52 -22.82 16.81
C ALA A 79 27.12 -21.44 16.51
N VAL A 80 26.96 -20.98 15.27
CA VAL A 80 27.38 -19.65 14.82
C VAL A 80 26.16 -18.75 14.74
N GLN A 81 26.21 -17.62 15.44
CA GLN A 81 25.15 -16.61 15.39
C GLN A 81 25.54 -15.47 14.45
N SER A 82 24.60 -15.08 13.60
CA SER A 82 24.70 -13.86 12.82
C SER A 82 24.34 -12.64 13.67
N ILE A 83 24.81 -11.45 13.28
CA ILE A 83 24.61 -10.22 14.04
C ILE A 83 23.68 -9.30 13.25
N LEU A 84 22.38 -9.27 13.60
CA LEU A 84 21.42 -8.26 13.16
C LEU A 84 20.23 -8.27 14.13
N PRO A 85 20.01 -7.22 14.95
CA PRO A 85 19.06 -7.26 16.07
C PRO A 85 17.62 -7.65 15.72
N LYS A 86 17.19 -7.41 14.48
CA LYS A 86 15.82 -7.59 14.02
C LYS A 86 15.58 -8.86 13.18
N ALA A 87 16.64 -9.55 12.76
CA ALA A 87 16.52 -10.64 11.79
C ALA A 87 17.62 -11.71 11.95
N CYS A 88 18.37 -11.72 13.06
CA CYS A 88 19.46 -12.67 13.28
C CYS A 88 19.01 -14.13 13.23
N VAL A 89 19.91 -14.98 12.79
CA VAL A 89 19.82 -16.44 12.80
C VAL A 89 21.00 -17.06 13.58
N ALA A 90 20.80 -18.29 14.06
CA ALA A 90 21.86 -19.20 14.48
C ALA A 90 21.94 -20.38 13.51
N ALA A 91 23.16 -20.84 13.21
CA ALA A 91 23.42 -21.95 12.32
C ALA A 91 24.40 -22.95 12.93
N LEU A 92 24.20 -24.24 12.65
CA LEU A 92 25.04 -25.33 13.12
C LEU A 92 25.32 -26.31 11.96
N GLY A 93 26.60 -26.51 11.62
CA GLY A 93 27.03 -27.38 10.51
C GLY A 93 28.05 -26.73 9.58
N ALA A 94 28.34 -27.39 8.46
CA ALA A 94 29.46 -27.09 7.57
C ALA A 94 29.49 -25.64 7.04
N GLN A 95 28.31 -25.06 6.75
CA GLN A 95 28.17 -23.73 6.16
C GLN A 95 27.81 -22.64 7.19
N ALA A 96 27.74 -22.97 8.49
CA ALA A 96 27.27 -22.04 9.52
C ALA A 96 27.99 -20.67 9.51
N LYS A 97 29.32 -20.68 9.38
CA LYS A 97 30.13 -19.45 9.28
C LYS A 97 29.84 -18.64 8.02
N VAL A 98 29.62 -19.31 6.89
CA VAL A 98 29.38 -18.66 5.58
C VAL A 98 28.01 -18.01 5.56
N LEU A 99 26.99 -18.69 6.07
CA LEU A 99 25.63 -18.17 6.09
C LEU A 99 25.50 -16.97 7.04
N CYS A 100 26.13 -17.03 8.22
CA CYS A 100 26.01 -16.01 9.26
C CYS A 100 26.94 -14.79 9.11
N ARG A 101 27.94 -14.84 8.22
CA ARG A 101 28.96 -13.77 8.11
C ARG A 101 28.35 -12.41 7.77
N ASP A 102 28.96 -11.35 8.29
CA ASP A 102 28.73 -9.96 7.88
C ASP A 102 27.26 -9.49 7.85
N HIS A 103 26.34 -10.20 8.50
CA HIS A 103 24.91 -9.88 8.50
C HIS A 103 24.65 -8.46 9.04
N TRP A 104 25.50 -7.98 9.94
CA TRP A 104 25.43 -6.64 10.52
C TRP A 104 25.64 -5.53 9.49
N GLN A 105 26.31 -5.83 8.36
CA GLN A 105 26.53 -4.90 7.26
C GLN A 105 25.32 -4.79 6.33
N ALA A 106 24.42 -5.77 6.30
CA ALA A 106 23.33 -5.87 5.33
C ALA A 106 22.41 -4.63 5.33
N GLU A 107 22.23 -3.99 4.17
CA GLU A 107 21.37 -2.79 3.97
C GLU A 107 19.94 -3.03 4.46
N LEU A 108 19.44 -4.24 4.24
CA LEU A 108 18.10 -4.73 4.49
C LEU A 108 18.12 -5.78 5.61
N ALA A 109 17.02 -5.93 6.34
CA ALA A 109 16.97 -6.88 7.45
C ALA A 109 16.84 -8.33 6.97
N HIS A 110 16.15 -8.53 5.84
CA HIS A 110 15.97 -9.85 5.21
C HIS A 110 16.44 -9.90 3.74
N GLY A 111 17.09 -8.85 3.22
CA GLY A 111 17.41 -8.72 1.79
C GLY A 111 18.63 -9.50 1.28
N GLN A 112 19.26 -9.00 0.20
CA GLN A 112 20.25 -9.74 -0.60
C GLN A 112 21.45 -10.25 0.22
N ASP A 113 22.02 -9.42 1.09
CA ASP A 113 23.24 -9.75 1.84
C ASP A 113 22.97 -10.47 3.17
N THR A 114 21.78 -11.07 3.33
CA THR A 114 21.35 -11.70 4.57
C THR A 114 21.44 -13.23 4.51
N PRO A 115 21.43 -13.92 5.66
CA PRO A 115 21.36 -15.39 5.69
C PRO A 115 20.18 -15.96 4.89
N TYR A 116 19.04 -15.26 4.84
CA TYR A 116 17.84 -15.74 4.14
C TYR A 116 18.08 -15.92 2.64
N THR A 117 18.73 -14.94 2.00
CA THR A 117 19.09 -15.03 0.58
C THR A 117 20.22 -16.04 0.35
N ARG A 118 21.23 -16.06 1.22
CA ARG A 118 22.35 -17.04 1.09
C ARG A 118 21.88 -18.48 1.18
N ILE A 119 20.89 -18.78 2.02
CA ILE A 119 20.29 -20.12 2.10
C ILE A 119 19.65 -20.49 0.76
N ALA A 120 18.99 -19.56 0.07
CA ALA A 120 18.48 -19.79 -1.28
C ALA A 120 19.60 -20.00 -2.30
N GLU A 121 20.65 -19.16 -2.28
CA GLU A 121 21.79 -19.22 -3.20
C GLU A 121 22.54 -20.56 -3.16
N VAL A 122 22.63 -21.19 -1.98
CA VAL A 122 23.28 -22.50 -1.80
C VAL A 122 22.35 -23.69 -2.04
N GLY A 123 21.13 -23.45 -2.55
CA GLY A 123 20.13 -24.50 -2.80
C GLY A 123 19.49 -25.08 -1.54
N GLY A 124 19.47 -24.31 -0.44
CA GLY A 124 18.88 -24.71 0.83
C GLY A 124 17.35 -24.72 0.84
N TYR A 125 16.81 -25.18 1.96
CA TYR A 125 15.38 -25.37 2.18
C TYR A 125 14.86 -24.53 3.35
N VAL A 126 13.58 -24.18 3.29
CA VAL A 126 12.80 -23.74 4.44
C VAL A 126 11.94 -24.91 4.92
N CYS A 127 12.00 -25.21 6.21
CA CYS A 127 11.21 -26.24 6.87
C CYS A 127 10.30 -25.61 7.92
N LEU A 128 8.99 -25.78 7.76
CA LEU A 128 7.97 -25.36 8.71
C LEU A 128 7.47 -26.60 9.46
N LEU A 129 8.03 -26.86 10.64
CA LEU A 129 7.71 -28.02 11.48
C LEU A 129 6.62 -27.67 12.49
N GLY A 130 5.38 -27.97 12.13
CA GLY A 130 4.22 -27.73 12.98
C GLY A 130 3.86 -26.25 13.15
N VAL A 131 4.27 -25.45 12.17
CA VAL A 131 3.89 -24.05 11.98
C VAL A 131 3.45 -23.84 10.53
N ASP A 132 2.79 -22.72 10.26
CA ASP A 132 2.34 -22.31 8.93
C ASP A 132 3.23 -21.20 8.35
N GLN A 133 2.82 -20.66 7.20
CA GLN A 133 3.57 -19.66 6.46
C GLN A 133 3.69 -18.32 7.21
N ASP A 134 2.85 -18.04 8.21
CA ASP A 134 3.00 -16.81 9.02
C ASP A 134 4.26 -16.82 9.89
N ARG A 135 4.94 -17.97 9.98
CA ARG A 135 6.27 -18.09 10.59
C ARG A 135 7.41 -18.10 9.58
N ASN A 136 7.12 -18.10 8.29
CA ASN A 136 8.12 -18.19 7.23
C ASN A 136 8.79 -16.84 6.97
N THR A 137 9.91 -16.58 7.65
CA THR A 137 10.63 -15.31 7.55
C THR A 137 11.21 -15.03 6.16
N THR A 138 11.43 -16.05 5.33
CA THR A 138 11.90 -15.87 3.94
C THR A 138 10.93 -15.07 3.09
N LEU A 139 9.63 -15.06 3.41
CA LEU A 139 8.66 -14.23 2.67
C LEU A 139 8.87 -12.73 2.89
N HIS A 140 9.48 -12.31 4.01
CA HIS A 140 9.89 -10.93 4.20
C HIS A 140 11.06 -10.53 3.28
N THR A 141 11.95 -11.45 2.90
CA THR A 141 12.98 -11.20 1.89
C THR A 141 12.35 -10.74 0.57
N VAL A 142 11.24 -11.36 0.16
CA VAL A 142 10.50 -10.97 -1.05
C VAL A 142 10.02 -9.52 -0.95
N GLU A 143 9.39 -9.15 0.15
CA GLU A 143 8.89 -7.79 0.36
C GLU A 143 10.01 -6.74 0.32
N GLU A 144 11.11 -6.99 1.05
CA GLU A 144 12.23 -6.04 1.15
C GLU A 144 12.95 -5.87 -0.19
N LEU A 145 13.16 -6.97 -0.93
CA LEU A 145 13.79 -6.92 -2.26
C LEU A 145 12.90 -6.20 -3.28
N ALA A 146 11.57 -6.35 -3.18
CA ALA A 146 10.61 -5.61 -3.99
C ALA A 146 10.45 -4.14 -3.56
N ARG A 147 11.05 -3.73 -2.43
CA ARG A 147 11.00 -2.37 -1.87
C ARG A 147 9.57 -1.83 -1.79
N LEU A 148 8.66 -2.67 -1.27
CA LEU A 148 7.24 -2.36 -1.30
C LEU A 148 6.93 -1.07 -0.51
N PRO A 149 6.11 -0.15 -1.05
CA PRO A 149 5.90 1.19 -0.48
C PRO A 149 5.34 1.24 0.95
N TYR A 150 4.68 0.17 1.38
CA TYR A 150 4.10 0.09 2.71
C TYR A 150 5.08 -0.35 3.79
N LEU A 151 6.29 -0.76 3.42
CA LEU A 151 7.36 -1.09 4.36
C LEU A 151 7.91 0.19 5.00
N LYS A 152 8.40 0.08 6.24
CA LYS A 152 8.74 1.26 7.04
C LYS A 152 10.20 1.25 7.47
N THR A 153 10.75 2.44 7.64
CA THR A 153 12.06 2.62 8.28
C THR A 153 11.97 2.31 9.77
N THR A 154 12.81 1.42 10.27
CA THR A 154 12.88 1.16 11.71
C THR A 154 13.44 2.38 12.46
N ALA A 155 13.13 2.48 13.76
CA ALA A 155 13.94 3.31 14.64
C ALA A 155 15.42 2.86 14.58
N PRO A 156 16.40 3.79 14.72
CA PRO A 156 17.80 3.42 14.81
C PRO A 156 18.05 2.50 16.01
N ILE A 157 18.86 1.47 15.82
CA ILE A 157 19.27 0.54 16.87
C ILE A 157 20.79 0.52 16.94
N THR A 158 21.33 0.69 18.14
CA THR A 158 22.75 0.58 18.45
C THR A 158 23.08 -0.84 18.93
N PHE A 159 24.11 -1.47 18.35
CA PHE A 159 24.50 -2.84 18.68
C PHE A 159 25.98 -3.11 18.38
N ASP A 160 26.56 -4.11 19.06
CA ASP A 160 27.96 -4.50 18.89
C ASP A 160 28.21 -5.33 17.63
N THR A 161 29.33 -5.06 16.97
CA THR A 161 29.81 -5.81 15.79
C THR A 161 31.32 -6.07 15.88
N PRO A 162 31.88 -6.93 15.01
CA PRO A 162 33.34 -7.11 14.94
C PRO A 162 34.12 -5.83 14.58
N ALA A 163 33.47 -4.82 13.99
CA ALA A 163 34.07 -3.53 13.66
C ALA A 163 33.88 -2.46 14.76
N GLY A 164 33.28 -2.84 15.91
CA GLY A 164 32.87 -1.94 16.97
C GLY A 164 31.37 -1.74 17.02
N GLU A 165 30.92 -0.82 17.87
CA GLU A 165 29.51 -0.46 18.01
C GLU A 165 29.02 0.27 16.75
N VAL A 166 27.84 -0.12 16.25
CA VAL A 166 27.19 0.53 15.10
C VAL A 166 25.77 0.93 15.45
N THR A 167 25.30 2.04 14.89
CA THR A 167 23.88 2.45 14.94
C THR A 167 23.29 2.41 13.55
N LYS A 168 22.19 1.66 13.37
CA LYS A 168 21.59 1.43 12.05
C LYS A 168 20.06 1.43 12.08
N SER A 169 19.48 1.86 10.96
CA SER A 169 18.05 1.75 10.64
C SER A 169 17.89 0.95 9.34
N TRP A 170 16.76 0.26 9.18
CA TRP A 170 16.45 -0.50 7.96
C TRP A 170 15.22 0.11 7.26
N PRO A 171 15.34 0.59 6.00
CA PRO A 171 14.33 1.44 5.35
C PRO A 171 13.07 0.70 4.88
N PHE A 172 13.14 -0.61 4.69
CA PHE A 172 12.04 -1.43 4.16
C PHE A 172 11.66 -2.54 5.13
N PHE A 173 11.61 -2.26 6.43
CA PHE A 173 11.31 -3.31 7.40
C PHE A 173 9.83 -3.73 7.34
N PRO A 174 9.53 -5.05 7.38
CA PRO A 174 8.17 -5.56 7.39
C PRO A 174 7.31 -5.04 8.53
N GLY A 175 6.04 -4.78 8.20
CA GLY A 175 5.02 -4.35 9.15
C GLY A 175 4.43 -5.52 9.94
N PRO A 176 3.39 -5.26 10.77
CA PRO A 176 2.86 -6.24 11.71
C PRO A 176 2.15 -7.41 11.02
N HIS A 177 0.99 -7.16 10.39
CA HIS A 177 0.14 -8.22 9.87
C HIS A 177 0.42 -8.55 8.40
N ARG A 178 0.52 -9.85 8.10
CA ARG A 178 0.61 -10.43 6.76
C ARG A 178 -0.32 -11.63 6.66
N ASP A 179 -0.80 -11.91 5.45
CA ASP A 179 -1.51 -13.15 5.14
C ASP A 179 -0.58 -14.06 4.33
N PHE A 180 0.47 -14.56 4.98
CA PHE A 180 1.38 -15.49 4.34
C PHE A 180 0.75 -16.87 4.18
N ILE A 181 -0.23 -17.22 5.03
CA ILE A 181 -1.08 -18.41 4.84
C ILE A 181 -1.78 -18.35 3.47
N GLY A 182 -2.25 -17.19 3.03
CA GLY A 182 -2.84 -16.99 1.70
C GLY A 182 -1.92 -17.37 0.53
N LEU A 183 -0.60 -17.39 0.74
CA LEU A 183 0.39 -17.79 -0.27
C LEU A 183 0.64 -19.30 -0.34
N ASP A 184 0.13 -20.07 0.62
CA ASP A 184 0.32 -21.53 0.69
C ASP A 184 -0.11 -22.25 -0.60
N PRO A 185 -1.25 -21.93 -1.25
CA PRO A 185 -1.63 -22.55 -2.53
C PRO A 185 -0.67 -22.25 -3.68
N LEU A 186 -0.10 -21.04 -3.74
CA LEU A 186 0.87 -20.65 -4.77
C LEU A 186 2.19 -21.39 -4.57
N LEU A 187 2.67 -21.46 -3.33
CA LEU A 187 3.90 -22.19 -2.97
C LEU A 187 3.74 -23.71 -3.13
N LEU A 188 2.53 -24.24 -2.95
CA LEU A 188 2.24 -25.65 -3.22
C LEU A 188 2.27 -25.97 -4.71
N ARG A 189 1.65 -25.13 -5.54
CA ARG A 189 1.54 -25.35 -6.98
C ARG A 189 2.86 -25.14 -7.70
N ASP A 190 3.53 -24.02 -7.41
CA ASP A 190 4.66 -23.51 -8.19
C ASP A 190 5.99 -23.52 -7.40
N GLY A 191 5.92 -23.56 -6.06
CA GLY A 191 7.07 -23.47 -5.16
C GLY A 191 7.71 -24.80 -4.77
N GLU A 192 7.25 -25.91 -5.36
CA GLU A 192 7.72 -27.28 -5.07
C GLU A 192 7.60 -27.67 -3.58
N MET A 193 6.63 -27.10 -2.87
CA MET A 193 6.38 -27.43 -1.47
C MET A 193 5.96 -28.88 -1.29
N ARG A 194 6.66 -29.58 -0.41
CA ARG A 194 6.31 -30.94 0.04
C ARG A 194 5.65 -30.86 1.41
N ILE A 195 4.55 -31.59 1.56
CA ILE A 195 3.80 -31.67 2.81
C ILE A 195 3.85 -33.10 3.34
N GLY A 196 4.15 -33.23 4.62
CA GLY A 196 4.19 -34.52 5.32
C GLY A 196 3.84 -34.35 6.79
N ARG A 197 4.09 -35.38 7.58
CA ARG A 197 3.75 -35.41 8.99
C ARG A 197 4.86 -36.06 9.81
N ILE A 198 5.24 -35.43 10.92
CA ILE A 198 6.15 -35.98 11.92
C ILE A 198 5.43 -35.93 13.26
N GLY A 199 5.10 -37.09 13.80
CA GLY A 199 4.21 -37.20 14.95
C GLY A 199 2.85 -36.58 14.65
N ASP A 200 2.45 -35.61 15.47
CA ASP A 200 1.21 -34.86 15.27
C ASP A 200 1.39 -33.60 14.40
N ALA A 201 2.63 -33.18 14.16
CA ALA A 201 2.95 -31.97 13.42
C ALA A 201 2.84 -32.19 11.91
N MET A 202 2.12 -31.30 11.23
CA MET A 202 2.24 -31.12 9.79
C MET A 202 3.57 -30.44 9.48
N VAL A 203 4.27 -30.91 8.45
CA VAL A 203 5.58 -30.39 8.05
C VAL A 203 5.51 -29.94 6.61
N ARG A 204 5.98 -28.72 6.35
CA ARG A 204 6.19 -28.20 4.99
C ARG A 204 7.68 -28.06 4.74
N LEU A 205 8.15 -28.60 3.62
CA LEU A 205 9.53 -28.47 3.16
C LEU A 205 9.53 -27.85 1.77
N MET A 206 10.27 -26.75 1.59
CA MET A 206 10.28 -25.96 0.36
C MET A 206 11.71 -25.55 0.01
N PRO A 207 12.14 -25.62 -1.26
CA PRO A 207 13.39 -24.98 -1.68
C PRO A 207 13.30 -23.47 -1.43
N ALA A 208 14.28 -22.89 -0.74
CA ALA A 208 14.26 -21.47 -0.37
C ALA A 208 14.23 -20.56 -1.62
N GLN A 209 14.97 -20.92 -2.66
CA GLN A 209 14.96 -20.18 -3.94
C GLN A 209 13.56 -20.15 -4.58
N LYS A 210 12.80 -21.24 -4.50
CA LYS A 210 11.45 -21.30 -5.07
C LYS A 210 10.46 -20.39 -4.34
N ILE A 211 10.61 -20.23 -3.03
CA ILE A 211 9.82 -19.24 -2.26
C ILE A 211 10.11 -17.83 -2.77
N LEU A 212 11.39 -17.50 -3.00
CA LEU A 212 11.79 -16.18 -3.50
C LEU A 212 11.28 -15.95 -4.93
N ASP A 213 11.42 -16.93 -5.82
CA ASP A 213 10.98 -16.80 -7.22
C ASP A 213 9.46 -16.62 -7.33
N VAL A 214 8.69 -17.49 -6.66
CA VAL A 214 7.22 -17.42 -6.65
C VAL A 214 6.74 -16.14 -5.97
N GLY A 215 7.35 -15.78 -4.83
CA GLY A 215 7.01 -14.54 -4.12
C GLY A 215 7.33 -13.29 -4.95
N ALA A 216 8.48 -13.24 -5.62
CA ALA A 216 8.87 -12.11 -6.46
C ALA A 216 7.90 -11.94 -7.64
N GLN A 217 7.47 -13.04 -8.24
CA GLN A 217 6.45 -13.00 -9.30
C GLN A 217 5.10 -12.52 -8.75
N ALA A 218 4.66 -13.03 -7.59
CA ALA A 218 3.43 -12.59 -6.93
C ALA A 218 3.46 -11.08 -6.60
N ALA A 219 4.57 -10.58 -6.05
CA ALA A 219 4.74 -9.16 -5.74
C ALA A 219 4.76 -8.26 -6.98
N LYS A 220 5.25 -8.77 -8.11
CA LYS A 220 5.23 -8.07 -9.40
C LYS A 220 3.82 -7.99 -9.99
N ASP A 221 3.04 -9.07 -9.87
CA ASP A 221 1.68 -9.15 -10.39
C ASP A 221 0.70 -8.36 -9.50
N ASP A 222 0.85 -8.44 -8.19
CA ASP A 222 0.11 -7.66 -7.20
C ASP A 222 1.01 -7.26 -6.02
N PRO A 223 1.41 -5.98 -5.89
CA PRO A 223 2.16 -5.49 -4.74
C PRO A 223 1.49 -5.74 -3.38
N ALA A 224 0.18 -5.99 -3.36
CA ALA A 224 -0.58 -6.36 -2.17
C ALA A 224 -0.65 -7.88 -1.90
N PHE A 225 0.13 -8.71 -2.61
CA PHE A 225 0.07 -10.19 -2.53
C PHE A 225 0.08 -10.78 -1.12
N ALA A 226 0.75 -10.13 -0.16
CA ALA A 226 0.88 -10.58 1.23
C ALA A 226 -0.11 -9.91 2.21
N LEU A 227 -1.07 -9.13 1.70
CA LEU A 227 -2.05 -8.39 2.50
C LEU A 227 -3.39 -9.12 2.49
N CYS A 228 -4.02 -9.28 3.65
CA CYS A 228 -5.35 -9.90 3.72
C CYS A 228 -6.42 -9.01 3.06
N ASP A 229 -7.53 -9.63 2.66
CA ASP A 229 -8.69 -8.95 2.09
C ASP A 229 -9.74 -8.54 3.14
N ASN A 230 -9.46 -8.77 4.44
CA ASN A 230 -10.39 -8.41 5.50
C ASN A 230 -10.58 -6.88 5.56
N PRO A 231 -11.79 -6.35 5.31
CA PRO A 231 -12.04 -4.91 5.33
C PRO A 231 -11.86 -4.28 6.72
N ASN A 232 -11.85 -5.10 7.77
CA ASN A 232 -11.66 -4.67 9.17
C ASN A 232 -10.21 -4.81 9.66
N CYS A 233 -9.28 -5.27 8.83
CA CYS A 233 -7.86 -5.31 9.19
C CYS A 233 -7.22 -3.93 8.99
N ALA A 234 -7.11 -3.14 10.06
CA ALA A 234 -6.58 -1.77 9.99
C ALA A 234 -5.16 -1.72 9.38
N ASP A 235 -4.29 -2.68 9.71
CA ASP A 235 -2.93 -2.75 9.18
C ASP A 235 -2.91 -2.93 7.66
N CYS A 236 -3.62 -3.94 7.14
CA CYS A 236 -3.66 -4.21 5.70
C CYS A 236 -4.38 -3.08 4.93
N GLN A 237 -5.40 -2.44 5.52
CA GLN A 237 -6.04 -1.27 4.91
C GLN A 237 -5.07 -0.09 4.80
N GLY A 238 -4.30 0.21 5.86
CA GLY A 238 -3.29 1.26 5.84
C GLY A 238 -2.17 0.99 4.83
N GLN A 239 -1.73 -0.26 4.71
CA GLN A 239 -0.71 -0.68 3.77
C GLN A 239 -1.20 -0.64 2.31
N ARG A 240 -2.46 -1.01 2.04
CA ARG A 240 -3.08 -0.79 0.71
C ARG A 240 -3.18 0.70 0.38
N ALA A 241 -3.45 1.55 1.37
CA ALA A 241 -3.44 2.99 1.17
C ALA A 241 -2.04 3.54 0.85
N ASP A 242 -0.97 2.99 1.42
CA ASP A 242 0.41 3.31 1.03
C ASP A 242 0.71 2.92 -0.42
N LEU A 243 0.26 1.74 -0.88
CA LEU A 243 0.38 1.33 -2.29
C LEU A 243 -0.33 2.31 -3.23
N ARG A 244 -1.55 2.73 -2.86
CA ARG A 244 -2.31 3.73 -3.62
C ARG A 244 -1.58 5.06 -3.69
N ARG A 245 -1.07 5.55 -2.55
CA ARG A 245 -0.30 6.80 -2.50
C ARG A 245 0.91 6.74 -3.43
N ASP A 246 1.68 5.66 -3.39
CA ASP A 246 2.83 5.47 -4.27
C ASP A 246 2.44 5.40 -5.75
N ARG A 247 1.36 4.68 -6.09
CA ARG A 247 0.81 4.63 -7.45
C ARG A 247 0.45 6.02 -7.97
N PHE A 248 -0.36 6.77 -7.23
CA PHE A 248 -0.81 8.10 -7.66
C PHE A 248 0.32 9.15 -7.62
N ALA A 249 1.36 8.97 -6.80
CA ALA A 249 2.53 9.84 -6.81
C ALA A 249 3.36 9.74 -8.10
N ARG A 250 3.19 8.65 -8.87
CA ARG A 250 3.85 8.43 -10.18
C ARG A 250 3.03 8.97 -11.36
N GLU A 251 1.79 9.37 -11.13
CA GLU A 251 0.94 9.99 -12.15
C GLU A 251 1.32 11.46 -12.38
N SER A 252 1.08 11.98 -13.58
CA SER A 252 1.37 13.39 -13.88
C SER A 252 0.39 14.36 -13.19
N PHE A 253 -0.82 13.89 -12.90
CA PHE A 253 -1.89 14.67 -12.28
C PHE A 253 -1.87 14.54 -10.76
N GLN A 254 -2.50 15.50 -10.07
CA GLN A 254 -2.77 15.40 -8.64
C GLN A 254 -4.17 14.85 -8.40
N LEU A 255 -4.33 13.98 -7.41
CA LEU A 255 -5.63 13.41 -7.03
C LEU A 255 -6.15 14.07 -5.76
N ALA A 256 -7.43 14.48 -5.78
CA ALA A 256 -8.15 14.93 -4.59
C ALA A 256 -9.56 14.35 -4.54
N ALA A 257 -10.23 14.50 -3.39
CA ALA A 257 -11.65 14.23 -3.24
C ALA A 257 -12.38 15.46 -2.68
N THR A 258 -13.68 15.62 -2.92
CA THR A 258 -14.44 16.62 -2.17
C THR A 258 -14.56 16.19 -0.70
N ALA A 259 -14.52 17.14 0.23
CA ALA A 259 -14.71 16.86 1.65
C ALA A 259 -16.05 16.14 1.91
N SER A 260 -17.11 16.51 1.17
CA SER A 260 -18.41 15.83 1.20
C SER A 260 -18.40 14.35 0.81
N LEU A 261 -17.46 13.91 -0.03
CA LEU A 261 -17.29 12.49 -0.37
C LEU A 261 -16.49 11.77 0.72
N ALA A 262 -15.51 12.47 1.30
CA ALA A 262 -14.63 11.92 2.31
C ALA A 262 -15.27 11.79 3.70
N GLY A 263 -16.21 12.65 4.08
CA GLY A 263 -16.88 12.55 5.38
C GLY A 263 -17.63 13.81 5.78
N ARG A 264 -18.24 13.80 6.98
CA ARG A 264 -18.96 14.97 7.52
C ARG A 264 -18.10 15.81 8.44
N TYR A 265 -17.25 15.19 9.24
CA TYR A 265 -16.40 15.86 10.25
C TYR A 265 -14.93 15.77 9.84
N ALA A 266 -14.09 16.67 10.36
CA ALA A 266 -12.68 16.75 9.94
C ALA A 266 -11.92 15.45 10.25
N GLU A 267 -12.19 14.86 11.40
CA GLU A 267 -11.64 13.58 11.86
C GLU A 267 -12.05 12.43 10.93
N GLU A 268 -13.34 12.36 10.58
CA GLU A 268 -13.89 11.35 9.66
C GLU A 268 -13.31 11.51 8.25
N ILE A 269 -13.20 12.76 7.76
CA ILE A 269 -12.59 13.07 6.47
C ILE A 269 -11.13 12.60 6.45
N ALA A 270 -10.37 12.90 7.50
CA ALA A 270 -8.97 12.48 7.62
C ALA A 270 -8.84 10.95 7.59
N GLU A 271 -9.60 10.26 8.44
CA GLU A 271 -9.56 8.79 8.54
C GLU A 271 -9.90 8.13 7.19
N ASN A 272 -10.98 8.58 6.54
CA ASN A 272 -11.39 8.03 5.25
C ASN A 272 -10.38 8.32 4.14
N CYS A 273 -9.78 9.52 4.12
CA CYS A 273 -8.71 9.83 3.17
C CYS A 273 -7.48 8.95 3.41
N GLN A 274 -7.05 8.78 4.66
CA GLN A 274 -5.92 7.93 5.02
C GLN A 274 -6.14 6.48 4.60
N ARG A 275 -7.35 5.93 4.81
CA ARG A 275 -7.74 4.58 4.37
C ARG A 275 -7.88 4.44 2.86
N ALA A 276 -8.31 5.49 2.17
CA ALA A 276 -8.44 5.50 0.72
C ALA A 276 -7.12 5.75 -0.02
N GLY A 277 -6.07 6.21 0.67
CA GLY A 277 -4.80 6.60 0.05
C GLY A 277 -4.86 8.00 -0.58
N ILE A 278 -5.79 8.85 -0.16
CA ILE A 278 -5.97 10.22 -0.64
C ILE A 278 -5.22 11.19 0.27
N THR A 279 -4.46 12.12 -0.32
CA THR A 279 -3.65 13.10 0.42
C THR A 279 -4.15 14.54 0.28
N ALA A 280 -5.22 14.75 -0.50
CA ALA A 280 -5.77 16.07 -0.73
C ALA A 280 -7.30 16.07 -0.82
N VAL A 281 -7.92 17.13 -0.31
CA VAL A 281 -9.37 17.38 -0.44
C VAL A 281 -9.67 18.76 -1.00
N GLU A 282 -10.78 18.88 -1.72
CA GLU A 282 -11.44 20.17 -1.97
C GLU A 282 -12.47 20.40 -0.87
N LEU A 283 -12.30 21.47 -0.08
CA LEU A 283 -13.17 21.77 1.04
C LEU A 283 -14.46 22.43 0.53
N ASP A 284 -15.48 21.62 0.28
CA ASP A 284 -16.82 22.07 -0.11
C ASP A 284 -17.77 22.16 1.09
N CYS A 285 -17.70 21.18 1.98
CA CYS A 285 -18.56 21.09 3.15
C CYS A 285 -17.78 20.71 4.41
N LEU A 286 -18.37 21.06 5.56
CA LEU A 286 -17.93 20.63 6.88
C LEU A 286 -19.16 20.61 7.81
N ASN A 287 -19.27 19.58 8.65
CA ASN A 287 -20.43 19.31 9.50
C ASN A 287 -21.77 19.34 8.72
N GLY A 288 -21.74 18.85 7.47
CA GLY A 288 -22.92 18.80 6.60
C GLY A 288 -23.44 20.16 6.10
N LYS A 289 -22.64 21.23 6.20
CA LYS A 289 -22.95 22.56 5.66
C LYS A 289 -21.83 23.05 4.75
N PRO A 290 -22.10 23.93 3.76
CA PRO A 290 -21.04 24.54 2.97
C PRO A 290 -20.01 25.22 3.87
N ALA A 291 -18.73 25.00 3.62
CA ALA A 291 -17.67 25.50 4.50
C ALA A 291 -17.72 27.02 4.69
N THR A 292 -18.11 27.76 3.65
CA THR A 292 -18.29 29.22 3.66
C THR A 292 -19.42 29.74 4.54
N THR A 293 -20.34 28.87 4.97
CA THR A 293 -21.47 29.24 5.85
C THR A 293 -21.13 29.06 7.34
N LEU A 294 -19.98 28.48 7.64
CA LEU A 294 -19.50 28.27 9.00
C LEU A 294 -18.63 29.46 9.44
N GLY A 295 -18.55 29.67 10.76
CA GLY A 295 -17.60 30.65 11.30
C GLY A 295 -16.17 30.26 10.97
N SER A 296 -15.36 31.22 10.49
CA SER A 296 -13.98 31.01 10.04
C SER A 296 -13.10 30.27 11.04
N ALA A 297 -13.20 30.60 12.34
CA ALA A 297 -12.45 29.91 13.40
C ALA A 297 -12.74 28.40 13.46
N LYS A 298 -13.96 27.96 13.11
CA LYS A 298 -14.31 26.54 13.06
C LYS A 298 -13.66 25.86 11.86
N VAL A 299 -13.66 26.52 10.71
CA VAL A 299 -13.05 26.00 9.49
C VAL A 299 -11.52 25.93 9.65
N GLU A 300 -10.89 26.96 10.22
CA GLU A 300 -9.45 26.97 10.51
C GLU A 300 -9.02 25.79 11.38
N ARG A 301 -9.77 25.48 12.45
CA ARG A 301 -9.50 24.30 13.31
C ARG A 301 -9.60 22.99 12.53
N ALA A 302 -10.64 22.84 11.70
CA ALA A 302 -10.80 21.65 10.88
C ALA A 302 -9.67 21.49 9.86
N VAL A 303 -9.26 22.58 9.20
CA VAL A 303 -8.13 22.57 8.25
C VAL A 303 -6.80 22.29 8.93
N ALA A 304 -6.59 22.80 10.15
CA ALA A 304 -5.41 22.47 10.94
C ALA A 304 -5.35 20.96 11.24
N LEU A 305 -6.46 20.37 11.69
CA LEU A 305 -6.56 18.92 11.94
C LEU A 305 -6.27 18.12 10.67
N LEU A 306 -6.90 18.47 9.53
CA LEU A 306 -6.63 17.79 8.26
C LEU A 306 -5.14 17.82 7.90
N ARG A 307 -4.47 18.96 8.10
CA ARG A 307 -3.02 19.10 7.82
C ARG A 307 -2.15 18.29 8.77
N GLU A 308 -2.50 18.25 10.05
CA GLU A 308 -1.81 17.42 11.06
C GLU A 308 -1.89 15.93 10.66
N GLU A 309 -3.02 15.51 10.11
CA GLU A 309 -3.25 14.16 9.60
C GLU A 309 -2.70 13.92 8.17
N GLY A 310 -1.95 14.87 7.62
CA GLY A 310 -1.30 14.77 6.31
C GLY A 310 -2.22 15.01 5.10
N ILE A 311 -3.42 15.55 5.31
CA ILE A 311 -4.41 15.86 4.27
C ILE A 311 -4.35 17.34 3.88
N LYS A 312 -3.91 17.61 2.65
CA LYS A 312 -3.87 18.95 2.06
C LYS A 312 -5.28 19.43 1.70
N VAL A 313 -5.61 20.67 2.00
CA VAL A 313 -6.76 21.34 1.38
C VAL A 313 -6.31 21.98 0.06
N SER A 314 -6.69 21.37 -1.06
CA SER A 314 -6.27 21.76 -2.41
C SER A 314 -7.01 23.00 -2.93
N ALA A 315 -8.29 23.13 -2.60
CA ALA A 315 -9.12 24.27 -2.95
C ALA A 315 -10.30 24.44 -1.96
N LEU A 316 -10.84 25.65 -1.89
CA LEU A 316 -12.15 25.93 -1.31
C LEU A 316 -13.18 25.81 -2.44
N ARG A 317 -14.03 24.78 -2.42
CA ARG A 317 -15.06 24.58 -3.45
C ARG A 317 -16.39 25.19 -3.00
N LEU A 318 -16.96 26.05 -3.83
CA LEU A 318 -18.24 26.70 -3.57
C LEU A 318 -19.37 25.93 -4.24
N PRO A 319 -20.48 25.63 -3.53
CA PRO A 319 -21.61 24.91 -4.12
C PRO A 319 -22.47 25.80 -5.04
N CYS A 320 -22.28 27.12 -4.99
CA CYS A 320 -23.02 28.10 -5.77
C CYS A 320 -22.14 29.34 -6.03
N VAL A 321 -22.58 30.18 -6.96
CA VAL A 321 -21.98 31.50 -7.21
C VAL A 321 -22.41 32.42 -6.06
N PRO A 322 -21.48 32.92 -5.22
CA PRO A 322 -21.85 33.78 -4.11
C PRO A 322 -22.26 35.16 -4.64
N LYS A 323 -23.20 35.82 -3.95
CA LYS A 323 -23.54 37.23 -4.21
C LYS A 323 -22.33 38.14 -3.95
N GLU A 324 -21.57 37.85 -2.91
CA GLU A 324 -20.36 38.57 -2.51
C GLU A 324 -19.23 37.57 -2.31
N LEU A 325 -18.20 37.62 -3.16
CA LEU A 325 -17.08 36.68 -3.13
C LEU A 325 -16.05 37.00 -2.02
N GLY A 326 -16.08 38.21 -1.48
CA GLY A 326 -15.10 38.71 -0.50
C GLY A 326 -14.98 37.82 0.76
N SER A 327 -16.10 37.30 1.28
CA SER A 327 -16.06 36.42 2.45
C SER A 327 -15.40 35.06 2.16
N ALA A 328 -15.57 34.54 0.95
CA ALA A 328 -14.92 33.29 0.53
C ALA A 328 -13.42 33.50 0.30
N ILE A 329 -13.02 34.64 -0.27
CA ILE A 329 -11.62 35.06 -0.43
C ILE A 329 -10.96 35.23 0.94
N GLU A 330 -11.60 35.92 1.88
CA GLU A 330 -11.10 36.09 3.24
C GLU A 330 -10.92 34.73 3.92
N LEU A 331 -11.93 33.86 3.84
CA LEU A 331 -11.87 32.52 4.41
C LEU A 331 -10.70 31.73 3.82
N ALA A 332 -10.57 31.69 2.48
CA ALA A 332 -9.50 30.99 1.77
C ALA A 332 -8.12 31.50 2.21
N GLY A 333 -7.94 32.82 2.35
CA GLY A 333 -6.72 33.42 2.89
C GLY A 333 -6.43 32.99 4.33
N ARG A 334 -7.43 33.01 5.22
CA ARG A 334 -7.28 32.62 6.63
C ARG A 334 -6.89 31.15 6.80
N ILE A 335 -7.46 30.27 5.98
CA ILE A 335 -7.10 28.84 6.01
C ILE A 335 -5.86 28.53 5.17
N GLY A 336 -5.25 29.51 4.49
CA GLY A 336 -4.04 29.33 3.67
C GLY A 336 -4.28 28.46 2.44
N VAL A 337 -5.41 28.64 1.75
CA VAL A 337 -5.78 27.93 0.52
C VAL A 337 -5.75 28.92 -0.66
N GLY A 338 -4.84 28.69 -1.61
CA GLY A 338 -4.60 29.59 -2.74
C GLY A 338 -5.50 29.37 -3.97
N ARG A 339 -6.56 28.57 -3.83
CA ARG A 339 -7.45 28.20 -4.94
C ARG A 339 -8.92 28.14 -4.52
N ILE A 340 -9.78 28.74 -5.33
CA ILE A 340 -11.24 28.63 -5.19
C ILE A 340 -11.80 27.94 -6.45
N VAL A 341 -12.66 26.96 -6.26
CA VAL A 341 -13.44 26.34 -7.34
C VAL A 341 -14.90 26.75 -7.18
N MET A 342 -15.56 27.25 -8.23
CA MET A 342 -16.96 27.65 -8.15
C MET A 342 -17.70 27.44 -9.48
N PRO A 343 -19.03 27.45 -9.53
CA PRO A 343 -19.76 27.32 -10.79
C PRO A 343 -19.46 28.47 -11.77
N LEU A 344 -19.36 28.14 -13.05
CA LEU A 344 -19.23 29.13 -14.13
C LEU A 344 -20.50 29.99 -14.19
N SER A 345 -20.34 31.30 -14.40
CA SER A 345 -21.46 32.25 -14.44
C SER A 345 -21.16 33.44 -15.36
N PRO A 346 -22.19 34.19 -15.81
CA PRO A 346 -21.99 35.38 -16.63
C PRO A 346 -21.11 36.47 -15.99
N ASN A 347 -21.02 36.50 -14.65
CA ASN A 347 -20.19 37.48 -13.92
C ASN A 347 -18.77 36.96 -13.63
N ALA A 348 -18.33 35.87 -14.28
CA ALA A 348 -17.05 35.22 -13.99
C ALA A 348 -15.85 36.18 -14.06
N SER A 349 -15.82 37.13 -15.00
CA SER A 349 -14.71 38.09 -15.13
C SER A 349 -14.52 38.97 -13.88
N GLN A 350 -15.62 39.32 -13.20
CA GLN A 350 -15.56 40.08 -11.94
C GLN A 350 -14.98 39.21 -10.80
N HIS A 351 -15.33 37.93 -10.75
CA HIS A 351 -14.79 36.99 -9.78
C HIS A 351 -13.30 36.73 -10.00
N VAL A 352 -12.86 36.62 -11.26
CA VAL A 352 -11.43 36.50 -11.62
C VAL A 352 -10.64 37.68 -11.09
N ALA A 353 -11.08 38.91 -11.39
CA ALA A 353 -10.41 40.12 -10.93
C ALA A 353 -10.34 40.19 -9.39
N ALA A 354 -11.43 39.84 -8.69
CA ALA A 354 -11.47 39.81 -7.23
C ALA A 354 -10.50 38.78 -6.62
N CYS A 355 -10.47 37.55 -7.17
CA CYS A 355 -9.54 36.51 -6.72
C CYS A 355 -8.07 36.88 -7.00
N GLN A 356 -7.76 37.40 -8.19
CA GLN A 356 -6.41 37.82 -8.57
C GLN A 356 -5.90 38.96 -7.68
N ALA A 357 -6.75 39.94 -7.34
CA ALA A 357 -6.39 41.01 -6.42
C ALA A 357 -6.01 40.51 -5.02
N ALA A 358 -6.48 39.32 -4.63
CA ALA A 358 -6.16 38.66 -3.38
C ALA A 358 -5.05 37.58 -3.52
N GLY A 359 -4.45 37.41 -4.69
CA GLY A 359 -3.44 36.37 -4.95
C GLY A 359 -4.01 34.94 -4.95
N ILE A 360 -5.32 34.79 -5.17
CA ILE A 360 -6.02 33.50 -5.20
C ILE A 360 -6.30 33.12 -6.65
N THR A 361 -6.02 31.87 -6.99
CA THR A 361 -6.41 31.28 -8.28
C THR A 361 -7.88 30.88 -8.25
N VAL A 362 -8.58 31.04 -9.37
CA VAL A 362 -9.98 30.61 -9.49
C VAL A 362 -10.14 29.67 -10.67
N SER A 363 -10.91 28.60 -10.43
CA SER A 363 -11.29 27.65 -11.48
C SER A 363 -12.81 27.52 -11.49
N PHE A 364 -13.37 27.48 -12.70
CA PHE A 364 -14.83 27.44 -12.87
C PHE A 364 -15.30 26.05 -13.27
N GLY A 365 -16.27 25.52 -12.53
CA GLY A 365 -16.96 24.27 -12.86
C GLY A 365 -18.11 24.51 -13.83
N ASN A 366 -18.14 23.81 -14.96
CA ASN A 366 -19.35 23.81 -15.78
C ASN A 366 -20.43 22.99 -15.06
N SER A 367 -21.57 23.61 -14.76
CA SER A 367 -22.67 22.96 -14.03
C SER A 367 -23.95 22.83 -14.84
N ILE A 368 -24.23 23.83 -15.69
CA ILE A 368 -25.52 24.03 -16.36
C ILE A 368 -25.41 24.55 -17.80
N LEU A 369 -24.20 24.83 -18.30
CA LEU A 369 -23.99 25.41 -19.63
C LEU A 369 -23.64 24.32 -20.64
N ASP A 370 -24.06 24.50 -21.87
CA ASP A 370 -23.52 23.76 -23.00
C ASP A 370 -22.09 24.21 -23.32
N CYS A 371 -21.40 23.51 -24.22
CA CYS A 371 -20.04 23.80 -24.59
C CYS A 371 -19.88 25.15 -25.30
N GLU A 372 -20.88 25.60 -26.06
CA GLU A 372 -20.77 26.86 -26.78
C GLU A 372 -20.78 28.04 -25.81
N ALA A 373 -21.78 28.12 -24.94
CA ALA A 373 -21.88 29.14 -23.91
C ALA A 373 -20.70 29.08 -22.93
N ALA A 374 -20.26 27.88 -22.53
CA ALA A 374 -19.08 27.74 -21.69
C ALA A 374 -17.80 28.24 -22.39
N THR A 375 -17.66 28.00 -23.70
CA THR A 375 -16.49 28.45 -24.47
C THR A 375 -16.45 29.96 -24.62
N GLU A 376 -17.59 30.60 -24.90
CA GLU A 376 -17.69 32.05 -25.01
C GLU A 376 -17.21 32.73 -23.73
N ILE A 377 -17.68 32.25 -22.57
CA ILE A 377 -17.27 32.83 -21.28
C ILE A 377 -15.80 32.53 -20.99
N VAL A 378 -15.37 31.26 -21.04
CA VAL A 378 -14.04 30.84 -20.57
C VAL A 378 -12.90 31.47 -21.37
N LEU A 379 -13.09 31.71 -22.68
CA LEU A 379 -12.06 32.33 -23.51
C LEU A 379 -11.81 33.81 -23.17
N GLU A 380 -12.74 34.47 -22.49
CA GLU A 380 -12.58 35.85 -22.02
C GLU A 380 -11.94 35.93 -20.63
N LEU A 381 -11.75 34.81 -19.94
CA LEU A 381 -11.24 34.75 -18.57
C LEU A 381 -9.72 34.52 -18.53
N GLU A 382 -8.95 35.59 -18.72
CA GLU A 382 -7.50 35.53 -18.54
C GLU A 382 -7.11 35.14 -17.11
N GLY A 383 -6.33 34.07 -16.96
CA GLY A 383 -5.82 33.61 -15.67
C GLY A 383 -6.82 32.81 -14.82
N ALA A 384 -7.90 32.27 -15.42
CA ALA A 384 -8.81 31.34 -14.76
C ALA A 384 -8.64 29.91 -15.28
N GLY A 385 -8.88 28.94 -14.40
CA GLY A 385 -8.96 27.51 -14.76
C GLY A 385 -10.38 27.06 -15.10
N LEU A 386 -10.49 25.91 -15.75
CA LEU A 386 -11.75 25.20 -15.98
C LEU A 386 -11.70 23.84 -15.25
N ALA A 387 -12.58 23.69 -14.26
CA ALA A 387 -12.92 22.40 -13.67
C ALA A 387 -13.94 21.72 -14.60
N PHE A 388 -13.42 20.87 -15.49
CA PHE A 388 -14.21 20.19 -16.51
C PHE A 388 -15.05 19.09 -15.86
N SER A 389 -16.38 19.22 -15.94
CA SER A 389 -17.36 18.23 -15.47
C SER A 389 -17.90 17.46 -16.68
N PRO A 390 -17.50 16.19 -16.88
CA PRO A 390 -18.00 15.38 -17.99
C PRO A 390 -19.50 15.11 -17.83
N ALA A 391 -19.96 14.88 -16.60
CA ALA A 391 -21.37 14.66 -16.31
C ALA A 391 -22.23 15.89 -16.63
N ALA A 392 -21.75 17.12 -16.43
CA ALA A 392 -22.49 18.33 -16.80
C ALA A 392 -22.67 18.48 -18.30
N PHE A 393 -21.63 18.22 -19.10
CA PHE A 393 -21.73 18.24 -20.56
C PHE A 393 -22.62 17.10 -21.09
N ALA A 394 -22.54 15.91 -20.49
CA ALA A 394 -23.47 14.82 -20.80
C ALA A 394 -24.92 15.24 -20.52
N ARG A 395 -25.21 15.91 -19.40
CA ARG A 395 -26.55 16.45 -19.12
C ARG A 395 -27.02 17.50 -20.12
N ALA A 396 -26.11 18.21 -20.77
CA ALA A 396 -26.42 19.14 -21.85
C ALA A 396 -26.70 18.42 -23.20
N GLY A 397 -26.71 17.09 -23.23
CA GLY A 397 -26.91 16.29 -24.44
C GLY A 397 -25.65 16.14 -25.29
N GLU A 398 -24.48 16.50 -24.75
CA GLU A 398 -23.21 16.51 -25.47
C GLU A 398 -22.37 15.27 -25.19
N LYS A 399 -21.47 14.96 -26.11
CA LYS A 399 -20.41 13.98 -25.89
C LYS A 399 -19.16 14.68 -25.33
N PRO A 400 -18.83 14.55 -24.04
CA PRO A 400 -17.85 15.43 -23.39
C PRO A 400 -16.45 15.37 -24.01
N PHE A 401 -15.97 14.21 -24.42
CA PHE A 401 -14.69 14.07 -25.11
C PHE A 401 -14.80 14.45 -26.60
N LEU A 402 -15.76 13.87 -27.32
CA LEU A 402 -15.85 14.02 -28.77
C LEU A 402 -16.25 15.43 -29.22
N GLN A 403 -16.98 16.16 -28.40
CA GLN A 403 -17.49 17.50 -28.71
C GLN A 403 -16.86 18.55 -27.80
N SER A 404 -17.09 18.48 -26.48
CA SER A 404 -16.82 19.60 -25.58
C SER A 404 -15.31 19.80 -25.31
N TYR A 405 -14.57 18.71 -25.08
CA TYR A 405 -13.13 18.71 -24.90
C TYR A 405 -12.37 19.06 -26.19
N ARG A 406 -12.79 18.53 -27.35
CA ARG A 406 -12.09 18.74 -28.62
C ARG A 406 -12.14 20.18 -29.13
N ARG A 407 -13.05 21.00 -28.59
CA ARG A 407 -13.13 22.45 -28.84
C ARG A 407 -12.00 23.22 -28.11
N LYS A 408 -12.15 24.53 -27.96
CA LYS A 408 -11.14 25.42 -27.39
C LYS A 408 -10.97 25.27 -25.87
N LEU A 409 -11.95 24.67 -25.18
CA LEU A 409 -11.95 24.51 -23.71
C LEU A 409 -10.75 23.73 -23.16
N ARG A 410 -10.20 22.76 -23.90
CA ARG A 410 -9.06 21.92 -23.45
C ARG A 410 -7.82 22.69 -23.03
N HIS A 411 -7.65 23.93 -23.48
CA HIS A 411 -6.50 24.76 -23.15
C HIS A 411 -6.65 25.43 -21.78
N SER A 412 -7.87 25.52 -21.26
CA SER A 412 -8.20 26.11 -19.97
C SER A 412 -8.44 25.07 -18.87
N ILE A 413 -8.51 23.78 -19.22
CA ILE A 413 -8.71 22.70 -18.25
C ILE A 413 -7.51 22.64 -17.31
N ASP A 414 -7.75 22.90 -16.03
CA ASP A 414 -6.81 22.71 -14.92
C ASP A 414 -7.31 21.64 -13.93
N GLN A 415 -8.53 21.14 -14.14
CA GLN A 415 -9.13 20.08 -13.36
C GLN A 415 -10.13 19.26 -14.17
N LEU A 416 -10.16 17.96 -13.92
CA LEU A 416 -11.21 17.04 -14.35
C LEU A 416 -11.95 16.53 -13.10
N ASP A 417 -13.26 16.82 -13.02
CA ASP A 417 -14.12 16.16 -12.04
C ASP A 417 -14.37 14.72 -12.52
N ILE A 418 -13.98 13.74 -11.69
CA ILE A 418 -14.06 12.31 -12.00
C ILE A 418 -15.48 11.84 -11.70
N GLU A 419 -16.34 12.00 -12.70
CA GLU A 419 -17.75 11.64 -12.62
C GLU A 419 -18.29 11.18 -13.96
N ASP A 420 -19.38 10.41 -13.90
CA ASP A 420 -20.07 9.88 -15.07
C ASP A 420 -21.59 9.96 -14.84
N ALA A 421 -22.33 10.19 -15.91
CA ALA A 421 -23.78 10.29 -15.89
C ALA A 421 -24.35 9.99 -17.28
N THR A 422 -25.60 9.56 -17.33
CA THR A 422 -26.37 9.47 -18.58
C THR A 422 -26.80 10.86 -19.08
N PHE A 423 -27.25 10.95 -20.33
CA PHE A 423 -27.74 12.22 -20.92
C PHE A 423 -28.91 12.87 -20.14
N ASP A 424 -29.75 12.07 -19.47
CA ASP A 424 -30.83 12.56 -18.60
C ASP A 424 -30.34 12.92 -17.17
N GLY A 425 -29.04 12.81 -16.91
CA GLY A 425 -28.40 13.26 -15.69
C GLY A 425 -28.40 12.30 -14.52
N ILE A 426 -28.75 11.03 -14.76
CA ILE A 426 -28.64 9.99 -13.73
C ILE A 426 -27.15 9.67 -13.53
N PRO A 427 -26.60 9.85 -12.31
CA PRO A 427 -25.21 9.48 -12.04
C PRO A 427 -24.96 8.00 -12.28
N GLN A 428 -23.80 7.67 -12.86
CA GLN A 428 -23.40 6.30 -13.17
C GLN A 428 -22.04 5.96 -12.53
N PRO A 429 -21.76 4.68 -12.25
CA PRO A 429 -20.41 4.24 -11.97
C PRO A 429 -19.46 4.69 -13.10
N LEU A 430 -18.19 4.88 -12.78
CA LEU A 430 -17.23 5.40 -13.76
C LEU A 430 -17.15 4.50 -15.00
N ALA A 431 -17.18 5.14 -16.18
CA ALA A 431 -17.15 4.51 -17.50
C ALA A 431 -18.40 3.66 -17.84
N GLN A 432 -19.54 3.94 -17.21
CA GLN A 432 -20.83 3.30 -17.50
C GLN A 432 -21.91 4.28 -17.99
N GLY A 433 -21.60 5.58 -18.05
CA GLY A 433 -22.52 6.60 -18.54
C GLY A 433 -22.12 7.18 -19.89
N ASN A 434 -22.54 8.42 -20.13
CA ASN A 434 -22.25 9.21 -21.33
C ASN A 434 -21.14 10.26 -21.08
N GLY A 435 -20.46 10.20 -19.94
CA GLY A 435 -19.40 11.13 -19.56
C GLY A 435 -18.09 10.99 -20.37
N GLU A 436 -17.88 9.87 -21.08
CA GLU A 436 -16.62 9.59 -21.80
C GLU A 436 -15.37 9.72 -20.89
N ILE A 437 -15.52 9.32 -19.61
CA ILE A 437 -14.49 9.52 -18.59
C ILE A 437 -13.20 8.74 -18.92
N LYS A 438 -13.32 7.56 -19.54
CA LYS A 438 -12.17 6.75 -19.95
C LYS A 438 -11.34 7.48 -21.00
N GLU A 439 -11.98 8.05 -22.00
CA GLU A 439 -11.35 8.81 -23.08
C GLU A 439 -10.71 10.10 -22.54
N LEU A 440 -11.38 10.81 -21.63
CA LEU A 440 -10.87 12.04 -21.02
C LEU A 440 -9.65 11.79 -20.14
N VAL A 441 -9.70 10.77 -19.27
CA VAL A 441 -8.56 10.38 -18.43
C VAL A 441 -7.38 9.95 -19.32
N SER A 442 -7.63 9.13 -20.34
CA SER A 442 -6.61 8.67 -21.29
C SER A 442 -5.93 9.84 -22.00
N ILE A 443 -6.68 10.74 -22.63
CA ILE A 443 -6.08 11.86 -23.39
C ILE A 443 -5.33 12.84 -22.49
N LEU A 444 -5.79 13.08 -21.25
CA LEU A 444 -5.11 13.96 -20.31
C LEU A 444 -3.79 13.35 -19.83
N ARG A 445 -3.76 12.05 -19.50
CA ARG A 445 -2.51 11.35 -19.16
C ARG A 445 -1.52 11.37 -20.31
N CYS A 446 -1.95 11.10 -21.55
CA CYS A 446 -1.09 11.18 -22.75
C CYS A 446 -0.48 12.57 -22.98
N ARG A 447 -1.10 13.63 -22.45
CA ARG A 447 -0.62 15.01 -22.56
C ARG A 447 0.17 15.48 -21.33
N SER A 448 0.53 14.54 -20.43
CA SER A 448 1.20 14.83 -19.16
C SER A 448 0.48 15.91 -18.35
N PHE A 449 -0.86 15.81 -18.31
CA PHE A 449 -1.70 16.76 -17.58
C PHE A 449 -1.27 16.84 -16.11
N SER A 450 -0.99 18.06 -15.63
CA SER A 450 -0.46 18.34 -14.29
C SER A 450 -1.49 18.99 -13.35
N GLY A 451 -2.76 19.03 -13.77
CA GLY A 451 -3.87 19.57 -12.98
C GLY A 451 -4.45 18.56 -12.01
N TRP A 452 -5.70 18.78 -11.60
CA TRP A 452 -6.38 17.97 -10.59
C TRP A 452 -7.36 16.97 -11.21
N PHE A 453 -7.33 15.74 -10.74
CA PHE A 453 -8.46 14.81 -10.83
C PHE A 453 -9.18 14.83 -9.50
N VAL A 454 -10.48 15.09 -9.51
CA VAL A 454 -11.26 15.25 -8.26
C VAL A 454 -12.42 14.27 -8.22
N LEU A 455 -12.41 13.38 -7.25
CA LEU A 455 -13.53 12.50 -6.92
C LEU A 455 -14.56 13.30 -6.11
N SER A 456 -15.83 13.31 -6.54
CA SER A 456 -16.84 14.21 -5.96
C SER A 456 -18.11 13.46 -5.55
N ALA A 457 -18.72 13.90 -4.44
CA ALA A 457 -20.01 13.39 -3.97
C ALA A 457 -21.19 13.75 -4.88
N THR A 458 -20.97 14.58 -5.91
CA THR A 458 -21.95 14.85 -6.97
C THR A 458 -22.32 13.58 -7.73
N ASN A 459 -21.36 12.68 -7.95
CA ASN A 459 -21.62 11.38 -8.53
C ASN A 459 -21.98 10.37 -7.43
N ARG A 460 -23.26 10.25 -7.10
CA ARG A 460 -23.72 9.33 -6.05
C ARG A 460 -23.55 7.85 -6.40
N ALA A 461 -23.32 7.51 -7.66
CA ALA A 461 -23.19 6.12 -8.10
C ALA A 461 -21.80 5.52 -7.81
N ILE A 462 -20.82 6.35 -7.40
CA ILE A 462 -19.47 5.85 -7.06
C ILE A 462 -19.36 5.29 -5.65
N GLY A 463 -20.37 5.47 -4.79
CA GLY A 463 -20.40 4.91 -3.43
C GLY A 463 -19.54 5.69 -2.42
N SER A 464 -18.83 4.96 -1.56
CA SER A 464 -17.90 5.54 -0.59
C SER A 464 -16.64 6.10 -1.27
N LEU A 465 -15.80 6.83 -0.54
CA LEU A 465 -14.51 7.29 -1.06
C LEU A 465 -13.63 6.11 -1.53
N GLN A 466 -13.64 5.00 -0.80
CA GLN A 466 -12.89 3.79 -1.14
C GLN A 466 -13.41 3.16 -2.44
N ASP A 467 -14.73 3.10 -2.61
CA ASP A 467 -15.35 2.61 -3.85
C ASP A 467 -15.01 3.52 -5.04
N ALA A 468 -15.03 4.84 -4.83
CA ALA A 468 -14.70 5.85 -5.82
C ALA A 468 -13.24 5.73 -6.30
N VAL A 469 -12.30 5.62 -5.37
CA VAL A 469 -10.88 5.38 -5.69
C VAL A 469 -10.74 4.07 -6.46
N GLY A 470 -11.30 2.96 -5.95
CA GLY A 470 -11.24 1.66 -6.62
C GLY A 470 -11.82 1.66 -8.04
N GLN A 471 -12.87 2.43 -8.30
CA GLN A 471 -13.39 2.64 -9.66
C GLN A 471 -12.40 3.39 -10.54
N LEU A 472 -11.79 4.46 -10.04
CA LEU A 472 -10.74 5.19 -10.78
C LEU A 472 -9.53 4.30 -11.06
N GLU A 473 -9.14 3.44 -10.10
CA GLU A 473 -8.04 2.49 -10.31
C GLU A 473 -8.32 1.57 -11.50
N ARG A 474 -9.52 0.99 -11.56
CA ARG A 474 -9.96 0.16 -12.68
C ARG A 474 -10.00 0.91 -14.01
N VAL A 475 -10.40 2.17 -14.02
CA VAL A 475 -10.35 2.99 -15.25
C VAL A 475 -8.92 3.17 -15.72
N LEU A 476 -7.99 3.49 -14.80
CA LEU A 476 -6.58 3.70 -15.08
C LEU A 476 -5.87 2.42 -15.54
N ASP A 477 -6.22 1.25 -15.01
CA ASP A 477 -5.59 -0.03 -15.40
C ASP A 477 -6.04 -0.53 -16.78
N GLN A 478 -7.11 0.07 -17.34
CA GLN A 478 -7.64 -0.25 -18.66
C GLN A 478 -7.12 0.64 -19.79
N ILE A 479 -6.28 1.63 -19.50
CA ILE A 479 -5.76 2.63 -20.45
C ILE A 479 -4.24 2.76 -20.35
#